data_AF-A0A179HP58-F1
#
_entry.id   AF-A0A179HP58-F1
#
_cell.length_a   1.000
_cell.length_b   1.000
_cell.length_c   1.000
_cell.angle_alpha   90.00
_cell.angle_beta   90.00
_cell.angle_gamma   90.00
#
_symmetry.space_group_name_H-M   'P 1'
#
loop_
_entity.id
_entity.type
_entity.pdbx_description
1 polymer ?
#
loop_
_entity_poly.entity_id
_entity_poly.type
_entity_poly.pdbx_seq_one_letter_code
_entity_poly.pdbx_strand_id
1 'polypeptide(L)'
;MTAAWCKSIRRWLSNSWRASRRWWQLKLAYLRHLLNRSTRRASATRSWSKRSASVVVQQPSRFDPCRILAQHGIPSAVWFEDTLFLYGSDTAVFDLYILVPDISVASAVLQAAGYRKAGLEGLDPDDERVCRASGGVRLEPVAVVDEADGTVLLSAADWKFDLRTTEEGSVAPVPRLSSFLESLMEYWLSMPEEECREKYIWFHSLANLISYAYSIRGPNGDLVRSPEFAEQLQPRFRELHYDMATKYPKKSDIASYRKHEYHAIRYHEIQEGTFTPRPYPSGNFPPSLAEYPHLTGLDAPAPESRRKRGSTVSSGRILFVLSVALTVLQKPLQSIDEVMA
;
A
#
# COMPACT_ATOMS: atom_id res chain seq x y z
N MET A 1 20.15 -43.79 -16.32
CA MET A 1 19.59 -42.52 -15.77
C MET A 1 18.46 -42.07 -16.69
N THR A 2 17.23 -42.13 -16.18
CA THR A 2 16.03 -42.44 -16.95
C THR A 2 15.26 -41.20 -17.41
N ALA A 3 14.46 -41.35 -18.48
CA ALA A 3 13.60 -40.32 -19.07
C ALA A 3 12.66 -39.60 -18.07
N ALA A 4 12.44 -40.18 -16.89
CA ALA A 4 11.72 -39.56 -15.78
C ALA A 4 12.44 -38.31 -15.21
N TRP A 5 13.77 -38.31 -15.18
CA TRP A 5 14.57 -37.17 -14.68
C TRP A 5 14.50 -35.97 -15.64
N CYS A 6 14.59 -36.22 -16.95
CA CYS A 6 14.40 -35.19 -17.98
C CYS A 6 12.98 -34.60 -18.01
N LYS A 7 11.94 -35.40 -17.73
CA LYS A 7 10.56 -34.90 -17.59
C LYS A 7 10.39 -34.01 -16.35
N SER A 8 11.02 -34.38 -15.23
CA SER A 8 10.96 -33.59 -13.99
C SER A 8 11.64 -32.22 -14.15
N ILE A 9 12.81 -32.18 -14.80
CA ILE A 9 13.53 -30.93 -15.08
C ILE A 9 12.76 -30.02 -16.04
N ARG A 10 12.16 -30.56 -17.12
CA ARG A 10 11.33 -29.74 -18.03
C ARG A 10 10.11 -29.17 -17.33
N ARG A 11 9.46 -29.93 -16.43
CA ARG A 11 8.31 -29.47 -15.67
C ARG A 11 8.70 -28.40 -14.65
N TRP A 12 9.85 -28.57 -14.00
CA TRP A 12 10.40 -27.58 -13.07
C TRP A 12 10.82 -26.28 -13.76
N LEU A 13 11.53 -26.36 -14.90
CA LEU A 13 11.90 -25.19 -15.70
C LEU A 13 10.66 -24.46 -16.23
N SER A 14 9.64 -25.19 -16.67
CA SER A 14 8.36 -24.64 -17.13
C SER A 14 7.59 -23.89 -16.03
N ASN A 15 7.59 -24.42 -14.81
CA ASN A 15 6.92 -23.79 -13.67
C ASN A 15 7.71 -22.57 -13.14
N SER A 16 9.04 -22.67 -13.10
CA SER A 16 9.93 -21.55 -12.74
C SER A 16 9.84 -20.39 -13.75
N TRP A 17 9.74 -20.69 -15.04
CA TRP A 17 9.54 -19.68 -16.09
C TRP A 17 8.17 -19.02 -16.00
N ARG A 18 7.11 -19.76 -15.68
CA ARG A 18 5.75 -19.20 -15.50
C ARG A 18 5.65 -18.33 -14.25
N ALA A 19 6.24 -18.75 -13.13
CA ALA A 19 6.33 -17.94 -11.92
C ALA A 19 7.12 -16.65 -12.15
N SER A 20 8.28 -16.75 -12.81
CA SER A 20 9.10 -15.58 -13.18
C SER A 20 8.37 -14.64 -14.14
N ARG A 21 7.64 -15.17 -15.13
CA ARG A 21 6.89 -14.34 -16.10
C ARG A 21 5.72 -13.60 -15.44
N ARG A 22 5.01 -14.24 -14.50
CA ARG A 22 3.99 -13.57 -13.67
C ARG A 22 4.60 -12.49 -12.79
N TRP A 23 5.76 -12.78 -12.17
CA TRP A 23 6.50 -11.81 -11.36
C TRP A 23 6.95 -10.59 -12.18
N TRP A 24 7.46 -10.79 -13.40
CA TRP A 24 7.82 -9.72 -14.32
C TRP A 24 6.63 -8.92 -14.83
N GLN A 25 5.49 -9.58 -15.10
CA GLN A 25 4.25 -8.90 -15.54
C GLN A 25 3.66 -8.03 -14.42
N LEU A 26 3.64 -8.50 -13.18
CA LEU A 26 3.20 -7.72 -12.02
C LEU A 26 4.11 -6.52 -11.77
N LYS A 27 5.44 -6.70 -11.88
CA LYS A 27 6.40 -5.60 -11.74
C LYS A 27 6.29 -4.56 -12.88
N LEU A 28 5.99 -5.00 -14.10
CA LEU A 28 5.75 -4.12 -15.25
C LEU A 28 4.41 -3.38 -15.14
N ALA A 29 3.37 -4.01 -14.61
CA ALA A 29 2.09 -3.35 -14.31
C ALA A 29 2.27 -2.28 -13.23
N TYR A 30 3.00 -2.60 -12.15
CA TYR A 30 3.37 -1.66 -11.10
C TYR A 30 4.21 -0.47 -11.63
N LEU A 31 5.18 -0.72 -12.52
CA LEU A 31 5.98 0.34 -13.14
C LEU A 31 5.19 1.19 -14.15
N ARG A 32 4.25 0.60 -14.91
CA ARG A 32 3.32 1.36 -15.77
C ARG A 32 2.38 2.24 -14.95
N HIS A 33 1.91 1.74 -13.82
CA HIS A 33 1.11 2.52 -12.88
C HIS A 33 1.92 3.70 -12.31
N LEU A 34 3.18 3.49 -11.93
CA LEU A 34 4.07 4.57 -11.46
C LEU A 34 4.40 5.60 -12.55
N LEU A 35 4.49 5.19 -13.83
CA LEU A 35 4.74 6.10 -14.94
C LEU A 35 3.50 6.96 -15.28
N ASN A 36 2.30 6.38 -15.26
CA ASN A 36 1.05 7.14 -15.41
C ASN A 36 0.79 8.11 -14.24
N ARG A 37 1.46 7.90 -13.09
CA ARG A 37 1.43 8.77 -11.90
C ARG A 37 2.26 10.06 -12.06
N SER A 38 3.33 10.02 -12.86
CA SER A 38 4.20 11.18 -13.15
C SER A 38 3.46 12.26 -13.95
N THR A 39 2.68 11.85 -14.95
CA THR A 39 1.94 12.77 -15.83
C THR A 39 0.76 13.44 -15.13
N ARG A 40 0.10 12.76 -14.17
CA ARG A 40 -0.98 13.36 -13.35
C ARG A 40 -0.48 14.32 -12.27
N ARG A 41 0.76 14.16 -11.79
CA ARG A 41 1.42 15.04 -10.80
C ARG A 41 1.59 16.48 -11.31
N ALA A 42 1.77 16.67 -12.61
CA ALA A 42 1.87 17.98 -13.26
C ALA A 42 0.52 18.72 -13.33
N SER A 43 -0.59 17.99 -13.27
CA SER A 43 -1.95 18.53 -13.36
C SER A 43 -2.48 18.97 -12.00
N ALA A 44 -2.28 18.17 -10.96
CA ALA A 44 -2.77 18.45 -9.61
C ALA A 44 -2.05 19.63 -8.93
N THR A 45 -0.73 19.77 -9.13
CA THR A 45 0.07 20.87 -8.57
C THR A 45 -0.26 22.24 -9.18
N ARG A 46 -0.82 22.28 -10.40
CA ARG A 46 -1.26 23.52 -11.06
C ARG A 46 -2.61 24.05 -10.58
N SER A 47 -3.44 23.17 -10.00
CA SER A 47 -4.83 23.49 -9.60
C SER A 47 -4.92 24.27 -8.28
N TRP A 48 -3.96 24.07 -7.36
CA TRP A 48 -4.03 24.67 -6.02
C TRP A 48 -3.44 26.09 -5.91
N SER A 49 -2.73 26.60 -6.92
CA SER A 49 -2.01 27.89 -6.80
C SER A 49 -2.66 29.10 -7.49
N LYS A 50 -3.89 29.02 -8.03
CA LYS A 50 -4.61 30.20 -8.55
C LYS A 50 -6.12 30.09 -8.39
N ARG A 51 -6.70 30.77 -7.39
CA ARG A 51 -8.07 31.28 -7.47
C ARG A 51 -8.11 32.73 -7.01
N SER A 52 -8.16 33.61 -8.00
CA SER A 52 -8.70 34.96 -7.85
C SER A 52 -10.23 34.87 -7.75
N ALA A 53 -10.81 35.80 -7.00
CA ALA A 53 -12.22 35.84 -6.64
C ALA A 53 -13.19 35.83 -7.84
N SER A 54 -14.08 34.84 -7.87
CA SER A 54 -15.42 34.92 -8.45
C SER A 54 -16.30 33.81 -7.85
N VAL A 55 -17.58 34.17 -7.63
CA VAL A 55 -18.72 33.41 -7.07
C VAL A 55 -18.42 31.96 -6.66
N VAL A 56 -18.20 31.75 -5.36
CA VAL A 56 -17.86 30.45 -4.77
C VAL A 56 -19.13 29.61 -4.65
N VAL A 57 -19.43 28.79 -5.65
CA VAL A 57 -20.07 27.50 -5.37
C VAL A 57 -19.04 26.74 -4.53
N GLN A 58 -19.26 26.67 -3.21
CA GLN A 58 -18.39 25.88 -2.33
C GLN A 58 -18.47 24.44 -2.83
N GLN A 59 -17.39 23.97 -3.46
CA GLN A 59 -17.29 22.56 -3.77
C GLN A 59 -17.36 21.79 -2.45
N PRO A 60 -18.19 20.74 -2.38
CA PRO A 60 -18.27 19.92 -1.18
C PRO A 60 -16.87 19.44 -0.79
N SER A 61 -16.57 19.52 0.51
CA SER A 61 -15.31 19.01 1.05
C SER A 61 -15.23 17.51 0.80
N ARG A 62 -14.05 16.98 0.51
CA ARG A 62 -13.82 15.53 0.43
C ARG A 62 -14.35 14.80 1.67
N PHE A 63 -14.29 15.44 2.84
CA PHE A 63 -14.73 14.92 4.13
C PHE A 63 -16.21 15.22 4.46
N ASP A 64 -17.01 15.71 3.51
CA ASP A 64 -18.44 15.90 3.71
C ASP A 64 -19.19 14.65 4.18
N PRO A 65 -18.87 13.42 3.74
CA PRO A 65 -19.49 12.22 4.28
C PRO A 65 -19.31 12.10 5.81
N CYS A 66 -18.13 12.42 6.33
CA CYS A 66 -17.87 12.40 7.78
C CYS A 66 -18.75 13.42 8.52
N ARG A 67 -18.92 14.63 7.96
CA ARG A 67 -19.79 15.67 8.52
C ARG A 67 -21.25 15.23 8.54
N ILE A 68 -21.73 14.62 7.45
CA ILE A 68 -23.10 14.10 7.35
C ILE A 68 -23.33 12.99 8.38
N LEU A 69 -22.40 12.03 8.49
CA LEU A 69 -22.52 10.95 9.49
C LEU A 69 -22.54 11.50 10.93
N ALA A 70 -21.70 12.48 11.24
CA ALA A 70 -21.67 13.12 12.55
C ALA A 70 -23.00 13.85 12.87
N GLN A 71 -23.61 14.53 11.89
CA GLN A 71 -24.93 15.18 12.05
C GLN A 71 -26.06 14.19 12.38
N HIS A 72 -25.89 12.93 11.98
CA HIS A 72 -26.81 11.83 12.29
C HIS A 72 -26.38 11.00 13.52
N GLY A 73 -25.38 11.46 14.28
CA GLY A 73 -24.90 10.76 15.47
C GLY A 73 -24.16 9.44 15.19
N ILE A 74 -23.69 9.23 13.95
CA ILE A 74 -22.94 8.04 13.58
C ILE A 74 -21.44 8.34 13.77
N PRO A 75 -20.76 7.71 14.75
CA PRO A 75 -19.33 7.86 14.89
C PRO A 75 -18.63 7.31 13.65
N SER A 76 -17.57 7.98 13.22
CA SER A 76 -16.79 7.57 12.06
C SER A 76 -15.32 7.93 12.23
N ALA A 77 -14.45 7.26 11.50
CA ALA A 77 -13.03 7.60 11.43
C ALA A 77 -12.55 7.52 9.99
N VAL A 78 -11.82 8.54 9.54
CA VAL A 78 -11.08 8.47 8.28
C VAL A 78 -10.06 7.34 8.36
N TRP A 79 -9.82 6.64 7.24
CA TRP A 79 -8.95 5.46 7.19
C TRP A 79 -7.90 5.54 6.06
N PHE A 80 -6.93 4.62 6.10
CA PHE A 80 -5.84 4.47 5.13
C PHE A 80 -5.09 5.77 4.75
N GLU A 81 -5.03 6.12 3.46
CA GLU A 81 -4.21 7.22 2.94
C GLU A 81 -4.63 8.57 3.48
N ASP A 82 -5.93 8.81 3.61
CA ASP A 82 -6.42 10.08 4.14
C ASP A 82 -6.00 10.25 5.61
N THR A 83 -5.91 9.16 6.39
CA THR A 83 -5.32 9.22 7.76
C THR A 83 -3.87 9.64 7.70
N LEU A 84 -3.05 8.95 6.89
CA LEU A 84 -1.63 9.26 6.74
C LEU A 84 -1.40 10.69 6.24
N PHE A 85 -2.22 11.14 5.29
CA PHE A 85 -2.18 12.49 4.74
C PHE A 85 -2.51 13.54 5.81
N LEU A 86 -3.53 13.31 6.64
CA LEU A 86 -3.88 14.22 7.74
C LEU A 86 -2.79 14.30 8.83
N TYR A 87 -1.96 13.26 8.96
CA TYR A 87 -0.74 13.28 9.79
C TYR A 87 0.50 13.86 9.09
N GLY A 88 0.38 14.35 7.85
CA GLY A 88 1.46 15.03 7.12
C GLY A 88 2.28 14.13 6.19
N SER A 89 1.82 12.91 5.88
CA SER A 89 2.41 12.08 4.83
C SER A 89 2.14 12.68 3.43
N ASP A 90 3.06 12.49 2.49
CA ASP A 90 2.90 12.85 1.07
C ASP A 90 2.24 11.73 0.23
N THR A 91 1.56 10.81 0.91
CA THR A 91 0.84 9.69 0.29
C THR A 91 -0.27 10.22 -0.63
N ALA A 92 -0.40 9.60 -1.80
CA ALA A 92 -1.49 9.92 -2.72
C ALA A 92 -2.81 9.33 -2.17
N VAL A 93 -3.86 10.15 -2.11
CA VAL A 93 -5.21 9.72 -1.70
C VAL A 93 -6.02 9.24 -2.91
N PHE A 94 -6.94 8.30 -2.68
CA PHE A 94 -7.81 7.69 -3.72
C PHE A 94 -9.28 7.92 -3.39
N ASP A 95 -10.11 6.88 -3.29
CA ASP A 95 -11.41 6.98 -2.62
C ASP A 95 -11.21 7.35 -1.14
N LEU A 96 -12.17 8.05 -0.55
CA LEU A 96 -12.20 8.33 0.89
C LEU A 96 -12.68 7.08 1.63
N TYR A 97 -11.82 6.46 2.43
CA TYR A 97 -12.19 5.31 3.26
C TYR A 97 -12.61 5.78 4.65
N ILE A 98 -13.76 5.29 5.12
CA ILE A 98 -14.34 5.66 6.41
C ILE A 98 -14.74 4.39 7.18
N LEU A 99 -14.22 4.26 8.40
CA LEU A 99 -14.71 3.27 9.35
C LEU A 99 -16.02 3.74 9.99
N VAL A 100 -17.01 2.87 10.03
CA VAL A 100 -18.33 3.09 10.66
C VAL A 100 -18.75 1.88 11.48
N PRO A 101 -19.62 2.04 12.49
CA PRO A 101 -20.08 0.91 13.30
C PRO A 101 -20.99 -0.04 12.52
N ASP A 102 -21.84 0.50 11.63
CA ASP A 102 -22.75 -0.27 10.77
C ASP A 102 -22.76 0.34 9.36
N ILE A 103 -22.27 -0.44 8.40
CA ILE A 103 -22.15 -0.03 6.99
C ILE A 103 -23.53 0.24 6.38
N SER A 104 -24.54 -0.55 6.72
CA SER A 104 -25.88 -0.44 6.13
C SER A 104 -26.57 0.84 6.59
N VAL A 105 -26.49 1.15 7.89
CA VAL A 105 -27.07 2.37 8.47
C VAL A 105 -26.36 3.62 7.92
N ALA A 106 -25.02 3.62 7.93
CA ALA A 106 -24.23 4.74 7.39
C ALA A 106 -24.48 4.95 5.88
N SER A 107 -24.57 3.86 5.12
CA SER A 107 -24.88 3.91 3.68
C SER A 107 -26.28 4.49 3.41
N ALA A 108 -27.28 4.15 4.24
CA ALA A 108 -28.62 4.70 4.11
C ALA A 108 -28.64 6.21 4.37
N VAL A 109 -27.91 6.68 5.40
CA VAL A 109 -27.78 8.11 5.71
C VAL A 109 -27.13 8.88 4.56
N LEU A 110 -26.01 8.37 4.02
CA LEU A 110 -25.35 9.02 2.87
C LEU A 110 -26.25 9.03 1.63
N GLN A 111 -27.00 7.95 1.37
CA GLN A 111 -27.94 7.93 0.25
C GLN A 111 -29.04 8.98 0.39
N ALA A 112 -29.61 9.14 1.59
CA ALA A 112 -30.58 10.19 1.88
C ALA A 112 -30.00 11.61 1.69
N ALA A 113 -28.67 11.76 1.83
CA ALA A 113 -27.94 13.01 1.60
C ALA A 113 -27.50 13.22 0.14
N GLY A 114 -27.99 12.43 -0.81
CA GLY A 114 -27.70 12.60 -2.24
C GLY A 114 -26.47 11.84 -2.74
N TYR A 115 -26.05 10.80 -2.03
CA TYR A 115 -25.08 9.81 -2.55
C TYR A 115 -25.83 8.64 -3.20
N ARG A 116 -25.19 7.98 -4.15
CA ARG A 116 -25.67 6.72 -4.73
C ARG A 116 -24.62 5.64 -4.51
N LYS A 117 -25.07 4.39 -4.34
CA LYS A 117 -24.14 3.25 -4.37
C LYS A 117 -23.50 3.19 -5.75
N ALA A 118 -22.19 3.01 -5.75
CA ALA A 118 -21.40 2.86 -6.97
C ALA A 118 -20.72 1.50 -6.95
N GLY A 119 -20.73 0.82 -8.09
CA GLY A 119 -19.91 -0.36 -8.27
C GLY A 119 -18.42 -0.02 -8.20
N LEU A 120 -17.61 -1.04 -7.98
CA LEU A 120 -16.18 -1.04 -8.32
C LEU A 120 -15.97 -1.59 -9.75
N GLU A 121 -17.07 -1.72 -10.49
CA GLU A 121 -17.16 -2.30 -11.83
C GLU A 121 -16.32 -1.46 -12.80
N GLY A 122 -15.27 -2.06 -13.36
CA GLY A 122 -14.32 -1.40 -14.25
C GLY A 122 -12.91 -1.23 -13.68
N LEU A 123 -12.72 -1.48 -12.38
CA LEU A 123 -11.40 -1.62 -11.79
C LEU A 123 -10.89 -3.05 -11.93
N ASP A 124 -9.57 -3.19 -12.09
CA ASP A 124 -8.91 -4.49 -12.11
C ASP A 124 -9.15 -5.18 -10.74
N PRO A 125 -9.51 -6.48 -10.69
CA PRO A 125 -9.57 -7.22 -9.43
C PRO A 125 -8.27 -7.13 -8.60
N ASP A 126 -7.13 -6.94 -9.27
CA ASP A 126 -5.81 -6.72 -8.67
C ASP A 126 -5.52 -5.24 -8.37
N ASP A 127 -6.50 -4.34 -8.43
CA ASP A 127 -6.37 -2.93 -8.04
C ASP A 127 -6.42 -2.80 -6.50
N GLU A 128 -5.51 -2.00 -5.93
CA GLU A 128 -5.44 -1.76 -4.49
C GLU A 128 -6.75 -1.19 -3.93
N ARG A 129 -7.50 -0.42 -4.72
CA ARG A 129 -8.79 0.15 -4.32
C ARG A 129 -9.86 -0.92 -4.17
N VAL A 130 -9.86 -1.92 -5.06
CA VAL A 130 -10.76 -3.07 -4.99
C VAL A 130 -10.43 -3.92 -3.77
N CYS A 131 -9.15 -4.17 -3.53
CA CYS A 131 -8.70 -4.90 -2.35
C CYS A 131 -9.12 -4.20 -1.04
N ARG A 132 -8.91 -2.88 -0.94
CA ARG A 132 -9.26 -2.08 0.25
C ARG A 132 -10.76 -1.95 0.49
N ALA A 133 -11.54 -1.96 -0.58
CA ALA A 133 -13.00 -1.88 -0.51
C ALA A 133 -13.66 -3.25 -0.28
N SER A 134 -12.89 -4.34 -0.15
CA SER A 134 -13.42 -5.67 0.15
C SER A 134 -14.25 -5.65 1.43
N GLY A 135 -15.50 -6.13 1.36
CA GLY A 135 -16.45 -6.12 2.48
C GLY A 135 -17.10 -4.75 2.76
N GLY A 136 -16.73 -3.71 2.00
CA GLY A 136 -17.26 -2.35 2.13
C GLY A 136 -18.39 -2.02 1.15
N VAL A 137 -18.89 -0.79 1.28
CA VAL A 137 -19.83 -0.19 0.31
C VAL A 137 -19.25 1.12 -0.22
N ARG A 138 -19.07 1.20 -1.54
CA ARG A 138 -18.67 2.43 -2.22
C ARG A 138 -19.87 3.28 -2.62
N LEU A 139 -19.79 4.58 -2.37
CA LEU A 139 -20.80 5.58 -2.69
C LEU A 139 -20.18 6.76 -3.42
N GLU A 140 -20.94 7.40 -4.30
CA GLU A 140 -20.56 8.61 -5.01
C GLU A 140 -21.65 9.68 -4.89
N PRO A 141 -21.29 10.97 -4.82
CA PRO A 141 -22.27 12.05 -4.86
C PRO A 141 -22.99 12.10 -6.21
N VAL A 142 -24.32 12.20 -6.20
CA VAL A 142 -25.16 12.22 -7.43
C VAL A 142 -24.92 13.48 -8.26
N ALA A 143 -24.54 14.59 -7.63
CA ALA A 143 -24.42 15.89 -8.27
C ALA A 143 -23.09 16.11 -9.02
N VAL A 144 -22.14 15.16 -8.99
CA VAL A 144 -20.83 15.33 -9.63
C VAL A 144 -20.83 14.71 -11.02
N VAL A 145 -20.52 15.54 -12.03
CA VAL A 145 -20.57 15.20 -13.46
C VAL A 145 -19.25 14.61 -13.98
N ASP A 146 -18.16 14.74 -13.20
CA ASP A 146 -16.84 14.15 -13.48
C ASP A 146 -16.50 13.02 -12.49
N GLU A 147 -15.54 12.17 -12.85
CA GLU A 147 -14.99 11.08 -12.02
C GLU A 147 -14.61 11.58 -10.61
N ALA A 148 -15.56 11.55 -9.68
CA ALA A 148 -15.33 11.89 -8.29
C ALA A 148 -14.64 10.73 -7.59
N ASP A 149 -13.64 11.03 -6.77
CA ASP A 149 -13.17 10.09 -5.76
C ASP A 149 -14.38 9.67 -4.91
N GLY A 150 -14.65 8.37 -4.85
CA GLY A 150 -15.78 7.81 -4.15
C GLY A 150 -15.55 7.81 -2.64
N THR A 151 -16.60 7.49 -1.89
CA THR A 151 -16.53 7.24 -0.44
C THR A 151 -16.77 5.76 -0.19
N VAL A 152 -15.84 5.07 0.46
CA VAL A 152 -15.96 3.67 0.82
C VAL A 152 -16.21 3.55 2.33
N LEU A 153 -17.36 3.00 2.69
CA LEU A 153 -17.70 2.66 4.06
C LEU A 153 -17.18 1.26 4.40
N LEU A 154 -16.46 1.17 5.51
CA LEU A 154 -15.86 -0.06 6.05
C LEU A 154 -16.34 -0.30 7.48
N SER A 155 -16.41 -1.57 7.88
CA SER A 155 -16.80 -1.98 9.24
C SER A 155 -15.66 -1.71 10.22
N ALA A 156 -15.89 -0.89 11.25
CA ALA A 156 -14.89 -0.68 12.31
C ALA A 156 -14.55 -1.98 13.06
N ALA A 157 -15.50 -2.92 13.15
CA ALA A 157 -15.30 -4.21 13.80
C ALA A 157 -14.32 -5.11 13.04
N ASP A 158 -14.36 -5.10 11.70
CA ASP A 158 -13.47 -5.90 10.86
C ASP A 158 -12.01 -5.42 11.01
N TRP A 159 -11.83 -4.14 11.33
CA TRP A 159 -10.54 -3.51 11.61
C TRP A 159 -10.13 -3.55 13.09
N LYS A 160 -10.94 -4.20 13.94
CA LYS A 160 -10.77 -4.25 15.41
C LYS A 160 -10.51 -2.86 16.00
N PHE A 161 -11.13 -1.83 15.43
CA PHE A 161 -10.86 -0.44 15.76
C PHE A 161 -11.99 0.15 16.60
N ASP A 162 -11.65 0.76 17.72
CA ASP A 162 -12.62 1.47 18.57
C ASP A 162 -12.75 2.93 18.12
N LEU A 163 -13.89 3.27 17.53
CA LEU A 163 -14.23 4.63 17.07
C LEU A 163 -14.25 5.69 18.20
N ARG A 164 -14.23 5.29 19.46
CA ARG A 164 -14.07 6.21 20.59
C ARG A 164 -12.66 6.77 20.73
N THR A 165 -11.68 6.12 20.11
CA THR A 165 -10.28 6.55 20.10
C THR A 165 -9.97 7.57 19.00
N THR A 166 -10.99 7.96 18.24
CA THR A 166 -10.90 8.95 17.19
C THR A 166 -10.87 10.36 17.77
N GLU A 167 -9.96 11.19 17.27
CA GLU A 167 -9.83 12.58 17.66
C GLU A 167 -10.64 13.44 16.69
N GLU A 168 -11.31 14.47 17.21
CA GLU A 168 -11.95 15.49 16.38
C GLU A 168 -10.86 16.32 15.70
N GLY A 169 -10.42 15.86 14.52
CA GLY A 169 -9.54 16.63 13.66
C GLY A 169 -10.28 17.88 13.15
N SER A 170 -9.51 18.88 12.71
CA SER A 170 -10.06 20.17 12.24
C SER A 170 -10.98 20.05 11.02
N VAL A 171 -10.86 18.97 10.24
CA VAL A 171 -11.61 18.75 8.99
C VAL A 171 -12.39 17.43 8.98
N ALA A 172 -11.92 16.43 9.73
CA ALA A 172 -12.51 15.10 9.76
C ALA A 172 -12.12 14.37 11.06
N PRO A 173 -12.88 13.34 11.47
CA PRO A 173 -12.51 12.52 12.62
C PRO A 173 -11.33 11.60 12.26
N VAL A 174 -10.20 11.77 12.94
CA VAL A 174 -8.92 11.09 12.62
C VAL A 174 -8.56 10.12 13.74
N PRO A 175 -8.23 8.85 13.46
CA PRO A 175 -7.80 7.91 14.50
C PRO A 175 -6.47 8.37 15.10
N ARG A 176 -6.24 8.10 16.39
CA ARG A 176 -4.89 8.23 16.97
C ARG A 176 -3.90 7.41 16.15
N LEU A 177 -2.72 7.99 15.86
CA LEU A 177 -1.74 7.36 14.97
C LEU A 177 -1.26 6.00 15.48
N SER A 178 -1.11 5.83 16.80
CA SER A 178 -0.78 4.54 17.42
C SER A 178 -1.88 3.52 17.15
N SER A 179 -3.14 3.82 17.49
CA SER A 179 -4.28 2.93 17.28
C SER A 179 -4.49 2.57 15.80
N PHE A 180 -4.33 3.53 14.89
CA PHE A 180 -4.35 3.28 13.45
C PHE A 180 -3.27 2.28 13.02
N LEU A 181 -2.03 2.51 13.46
CA LEU A 181 -0.91 1.65 13.10
C LEU A 181 -1.07 0.25 13.69
N GLU A 182 -1.53 0.13 14.93
CA GLU A 182 -1.84 -1.16 15.55
C GLU A 182 -2.88 -1.95 14.77
N SER A 183 -3.98 -1.32 14.34
CA SER A 183 -4.99 -2.00 13.51
C SER A 183 -4.42 -2.50 12.17
N LEU A 184 -3.57 -1.71 11.51
CA LEU A 184 -2.91 -2.14 10.27
C LEU A 184 -1.93 -3.30 10.53
N MET A 185 -1.13 -3.21 11.58
CA MET A 185 -0.17 -4.24 11.96
C MET A 185 -0.88 -5.53 12.36
N GLU A 186 -1.93 -5.44 13.17
CA GLU A 186 -2.75 -6.57 13.59
C GLU A 186 -3.30 -7.34 12.39
N TYR A 187 -3.89 -6.63 11.42
CA TYR A 187 -4.41 -7.27 10.21
C TYR A 187 -3.28 -7.94 9.41
N TRP A 188 -2.18 -7.20 9.21
CA TRP A 188 -1.05 -7.70 8.42
C TRP A 188 -0.37 -8.92 9.07
N LEU A 189 -0.18 -8.92 10.40
CA LEU A 189 0.48 -9.99 11.15
C LEU A 189 -0.41 -11.23 11.34
N SER A 190 -1.72 -11.05 11.37
CA SER A 190 -2.68 -12.15 11.54
C SER A 190 -3.02 -12.87 10.24
N MET A 191 -2.46 -12.42 9.11
CA MET A 191 -2.87 -12.89 7.80
C MET A 191 -2.22 -14.25 7.47
N PRO A 192 -3.00 -15.32 7.19
CA PRO A 192 -2.43 -16.63 6.88
C PRO A 192 -1.54 -16.64 5.64
N GLU A 193 -0.62 -17.61 5.55
CA GLU A 193 0.28 -17.78 4.40
C GLU A 193 -0.48 -17.87 3.08
N GLU A 194 -1.55 -18.65 3.06
CA GLU A 194 -2.42 -18.86 1.90
C GLU A 194 -3.01 -17.52 1.44
N GLU A 195 -3.55 -16.74 2.37
CA GLU A 195 -4.14 -15.44 2.07
C GLU A 195 -3.08 -14.43 1.60
N CYS A 196 -1.88 -14.43 2.20
CA CYS A 196 -0.75 -13.61 1.72
C CYS A 196 -0.41 -13.89 0.25
N ARG A 197 -0.48 -15.16 -0.18
CA ARG A 197 -0.20 -15.57 -1.56
C ARG A 197 -1.34 -15.25 -2.51
N GLU A 198 -2.57 -15.54 -2.10
CA GLU A 198 -3.77 -15.35 -2.91
C GLU A 198 -4.11 -13.88 -3.08
N LYS A 199 -3.97 -13.08 -2.02
CA LYS A 199 -4.24 -11.64 -2.00
C LYS A 199 -2.95 -10.84 -1.93
N TYR A 200 -1.99 -11.16 -2.81
CA TYR A 200 -0.66 -10.56 -2.80
C TYR A 200 -0.66 -9.02 -2.88
N ILE A 201 -1.55 -8.44 -3.71
CA ILE A 201 -1.70 -6.99 -3.83
C ILE A 201 -2.18 -6.38 -2.51
N TRP A 202 -3.14 -7.03 -1.86
CA TRP A 202 -3.65 -6.59 -0.56
C TRP A 202 -2.56 -6.64 0.52
N PHE A 203 -1.82 -7.75 0.58
CA PHE A 203 -0.67 -7.92 1.46
C PHE A 203 0.37 -6.81 1.27
N HIS A 204 0.71 -6.47 0.01
CA HIS A 204 1.65 -5.38 -0.30
C HIS A 204 1.09 -4.01 0.05
N SER A 205 -0.20 -3.79 -0.20
CA SER A 205 -0.90 -2.54 0.10
C SER A 205 -0.87 -2.23 1.60
N LEU A 206 -1.16 -3.21 2.46
CA LEU A 206 -1.03 -3.09 3.91
C LEU A 206 0.42 -2.79 4.35
N ALA A 207 1.39 -3.54 3.80
CA ALA A 207 2.80 -3.33 4.11
C ALA A 207 3.28 -1.91 3.71
N ASN A 208 2.78 -1.39 2.58
CA ASN A 208 3.04 -0.02 2.12
C ASN A 208 2.43 1.02 3.05
N LEU A 209 1.17 0.86 3.47
CA LEU A 209 0.51 1.76 4.42
C LEU A 209 1.27 1.82 5.75
N ILE A 210 1.70 0.67 6.28
CA ILE A 210 2.56 0.60 7.46
C ILE A 210 3.87 1.35 7.19
N SER A 211 4.55 1.07 6.07
CA SER A 211 5.80 1.74 5.70
C SER A 211 5.67 3.27 5.59
N TYR A 212 4.55 3.76 5.03
CA TYR A 212 4.26 5.19 4.90
C TYR A 212 4.08 5.86 6.26
N ALA A 213 3.48 5.19 7.25
CA ALA A 213 3.41 5.72 8.61
C ALA A 213 4.82 6.03 9.16
N TYR A 214 5.80 5.17 8.89
CA TYR A 214 7.21 5.37 9.30
C TYR A 214 7.97 6.44 8.49
N SER A 215 7.34 7.05 7.50
CA SER A 215 7.86 8.20 6.75
C SER A 215 7.36 9.55 7.29
N ILE A 216 6.30 9.54 8.13
CA ILE A 216 5.71 10.76 8.68
C ILE A 216 6.75 11.55 9.50
N ARG A 217 6.86 12.84 9.19
CA ARG A 217 7.74 13.79 9.88
C ARG A 217 6.90 14.63 10.84
N GLY A 218 7.31 14.67 12.09
CA GLY A 218 6.81 15.59 13.11
C GLY A 218 7.75 16.78 13.33
N PRO A 219 7.39 17.72 14.22
CA PRO A 219 8.19 18.91 14.51
C PRO A 219 9.62 18.60 15.00
N ASN A 220 9.78 17.48 15.71
CA ASN A 220 11.04 17.07 16.35
C ASN A 220 11.74 15.92 15.61
N GLY A 221 11.39 15.67 14.35
CA GLY A 221 11.97 14.58 13.54
C GLY A 221 10.95 13.52 13.16
N ASP A 222 11.35 12.26 13.17
CA ASP A 222 10.50 11.15 12.70
C ASP A 222 9.45 10.79 13.76
N LEU A 223 8.18 11.15 13.52
CA LEU A 223 7.11 11.03 14.50
C LEU A 223 6.97 9.58 14.99
N VAL A 224 6.85 8.65 14.04
CA VAL A 224 6.60 7.23 14.30
C VAL A 224 7.87 6.45 14.66
N ARG A 225 9.07 6.95 14.34
CA ARG A 225 10.33 6.25 14.66
C ARG A 225 10.90 6.61 16.02
N SER A 226 10.26 7.55 16.72
CA SER A 226 10.70 8.01 18.03
C SER A 226 10.54 6.90 19.09
N PRO A 227 11.47 6.78 20.05
CA PRO A 227 11.32 5.83 21.17
C PRO A 227 10.02 6.02 21.94
N GLU A 228 9.57 7.27 22.09
CA GLU A 228 8.33 7.64 22.80
C GLU A 228 7.09 7.09 22.07
N PHE A 229 7.13 6.97 20.74
CA PHE A 229 6.05 6.36 20.00
C PHE A 229 5.94 4.85 20.27
N ALA A 230 7.06 4.16 20.50
CA ALA A 230 7.05 2.73 20.84
C ALA A 230 6.28 2.44 22.14
N GLU A 231 6.32 3.38 23.10
CA GLU A 231 5.62 3.26 24.38
C GLU A 231 4.10 3.38 24.23
N GLN A 232 3.64 4.09 23.20
CA GLN A 232 2.22 4.20 22.86
C GLN A 232 1.65 2.92 22.23
N LEU A 233 2.53 2.04 21.72
CA LEU A 233 2.15 0.76 21.15
C LEU A 233 2.05 -0.33 22.23
N GLN A 234 1.07 -1.21 22.08
CA GLN A 234 0.95 -2.44 22.84
C GLN A 234 2.17 -3.35 22.60
N PRO A 235 2.64 -4.10 23.62
CA PRO A 235 3.84 -4.91 23.52
C PRO A 235 3.89 -5.82 22.28
N ARG A 236 2.77 -6.43 21.89
CA ARG A 236 2.67 -7.35 20.74
C ARG A 236 3.04 -6.75 19.38
N PHE A 237 3.02 -5.42 19.24
CA PHE A 237 3.39 -4.73 18.00
C PHE A 237 4.82 -4.16 18.03
N ARG A 238 5.49 -4.21 19.18
CA ARG A 238 6.77 -3.52 19.38
C ARG A 238 7.92 -4.16 18.60
N GLU A 239 7.92 -5.47 18.37
CA GLU A 239 8.99 -6.12 17.59
C GLU A 239 9.02 -5.63 16.13
N LEU A 240 7.85 -5.59 15.48
CA LEU A 240 7.71 -5.02 14.13
C LEU A 240 8.08 -3.54 14.14
N HIS A 241 7.67 -2.80 15.16
CA HIS A 241 8.05 -1.40 15.30
C HIS A 241 9.57 -1.21 15.42
N TYR A 242 10.26 -1.99 16.25
CA TYR A 242 11.71 -1.87 16.42
C TYR A 242 12.48 -2.22 15.15
N ASP A 243 12.05 -3.25 14.41
CA ASP A 243 12.55 -3.52 13.07
C ASP A 243 12.32 -2.30 12.19
N MET A 244 11.07 -1.83 12.06
CA MET A 244 10.71 -0.75 11.15
C MET A 244 11.40 0.58 11.45
N ALA A 245 11.52 0.95 12.73
CA ALA A 245 12.13 2.19 13.19
C ALA A 245 13.65 2.20 13.01
N THR A 246 14.32 1.08 13.25
CA THR A 246 15.78 1.00 13.29
C THR A 246 16.38 0.83 11.88
N LYS A 247 17.57 1.41 11.69
CA LYS A 247 18.40 1.18 10.49
C LYS A 247 19.52 0.20 10.85
N TYR A 248 19.48 -0.98 10.26
CA TYR A 248 20.53 -1.99 10.34
C TYR A 248 20.89 -2.50 8.93
N PRO A 249 22.11 -3.02 8.73
CA PRO A 249 22.56 -3.49 7.41
C PRO A 249 21.64 -4.60 6.86
N LYS A 250 21.45 -4.63 5.54
CA LYS A 250 20.67 -5.67 4.82
C LYS A 250 19.21 -5.84 5.29
N LYS A 251 18.61 -4.80 5.89
CA LYS A 251 17.19 -4.81 6.26
C LYS A 251 16.32 -5.20 5.08
N SER A 252 15.49 -6.22 5.27
CA SER A 252 14.51 -6.66 4.29
C SER A 252 13.32 -5.71 4.24
N ASP A 253 12.72 -5.62 3.05
CA ASP A 253 11.49 -4.89 2.81
C ASP A 253 10.33 -5.49 3.61
N ILE A 254 9.49 -4.65 4.22
CA ILE A 254 8.32 -5.09 5.00
C ILE A 254 7.38 -5.93 4.14
N ALA A 255 7.27 -5.66 2.84
CA ALA A 255 6.44 -6.46 1.94
C ALA A 255 7.04 -7.85 1.60
N SER A 256 8.16 -8.24 2.21
CA SER A 256 8.71 -9.58 2.06
C SER A 256 7.91 -10.61 2.84
N TYR A 257 7.51 -11.70 2.17
CA TYR A 257 6.84 -12.83 2.83
C TYR A 257 7.63 -13.37 4.04
N ARG A 258 8.96 -13.45 3.92
CA ARG A 258 9.79 -13.94 5.02
C ARG A 258 9.83 -12.99 6.22
N LYS A 259 9.76 -11.68 5.95
CA LYS A 259 9.65 -10.66 7.01
C LYS A 259 8.31 -10.74 7.71
N HIS A 260 7.24 -10.95 6.95
CA HIS A 260 5.93 -11.25 7.51
C HIS A 260 5.96 -12.48 8.42
N GLU A 261 6.45 -13.61 7.91
CA GLU A 261 6.50 -14.87 8.65
C GLU A 261 7.26 -14.73 9.98
N TYR A 262 8.42 -14.07 9.96
CA TYR A 262 9.17 -13.76 11.18
C TYR A 262 8.33 -12.97 12.19
N HIS A 263 7.71 -11.86 11.75
CA HIS A 263 6.98 -10.99 12.66
C HIS A 263 5.66 -11.61 13.11
N ALA A 264 5.02 -12.46 12.31
CA ALA A 264 3.85 -13.22 12.70
C ALA A 264 4.18 -14.24 13.82
N ILE A 265 5.31 -14.95 13.71
CA ILE A 265 5.82 -15.82 14.79
C ILE A 265 6.05 -15.00 16.07
N ARG A 266 6.80 -13.90 15.97
CA ARG A 266 7.08 -13.03 17.13
C ARG A 266 5.82 -12.45 17.74
N TYR A 267 4.85 -12.05 16.91
CA TYR A 267 3.56 -11.55 17.37
C TYR A 267 2.85 -12.57 18.28
N HIS A 268 2.82 -13.85 17.88
CA HIS A 268 2.25 -14.92 18.70
C HIS A 268 3.06 -15.22 19.97
N GLU A 269 4.40 -15.31 19.86
CA GLU A 269 5.26 -15.54 21.03
C GLU A 269 5.13 -14.44 22.09
N ILE A 270 4.92 -13.18 21.68
CA ILE A 270 4.68 -12.07 22.62
C ILE A 270 3.32 -12.22 23.31
N GLN A 271 2.29 -12.66 22.58
CA GLN A 271 0.97 -12.92 23.16
C GLN A 271 1.00 -14.07 24.17
N GLU A 272 1.79 -15.11 23.89
CA GLU A 272 2.01 -16.26 24.79
C GLU A 272 2.96 -15.95 25.96
N GLY A 273 3.65 -14.80 25.92
CA GLY A 273 4.62 -14.39 26.93
C GLY A 273 5.97 -15.12 26.83
N THR A 274 6.25 -15.79 25.72
CA THR A 274 7.51 -16.52 25.47
C THR A 274 8.60 -15.62 24.86
N PHE A 275 8.22 -14.45 24.33
CA PHE A 275 9.15 -13.45 23.81
C PHE A 275 8.85 -12.05 24.37
N THR A 276 9.89 -11.29 24.69
CA THR A 276 9.79 -9.88 25.12
C THR A 276 10.55 -8.99 24.14
N PRO A 277 9.86 -8.10 23.40
CA PRO A 277 10.48 -7.29 22.36
C PRO A 277 11.38 -6.21 22.98
N ARG A 278 12.53 -5.97 22.34
CA ARG A 278 13.52 -4.98 22.80
C ARG A 278 13.98 -4.09 21.65
N PRO A 279 14.27 -2.80 21.90
CA PRO A 279 14.83 -1.92 20.88
C PRO A 279 16.09 -2.51 20.25
N TYR A 280 16.18 -2.42 18.93
CA TYR A 280 17.31 -2.97 18.18
C TYR A 280 18.56 -2.08 18.33
N PRO A 281 19.76 -2.68 18.43
CA PRO A 281 21.00 -1.91 18.47
C PRO A 281 21.22 -1.20 17.13
N SER A 282 21.56 0.09 17.18
CA SER A 282 21.86 0.85 15.96
C SER A 282 23.11 0.33 15.25
N GLY A 283 23.04 0.21 13.92
CA GLY A 283 24.19 -0.15 13.08
C GLY A 283 24.60 -1.63 13.09
N ASN A 284 24.07 -2.44 14.02
CA ASN A 284 24.35 -3.87 14.11
C ASN A 284 23.14 -4.70 13.72
N PHE A 285 23.38 -5.95 13.27
CA PHE A 285 22.28 -6.86 13.00
C PHE A 285 21.62 -7.31 14.32
N PRO A 286 20.29 -7.16 14.48
CA PRO A 286 19.58 -7.49 15.71
C PRO A 286 19.67 -8.97 16.09
N PRO A 287 19.98 -9.32 17.36
CA PRO A 287 20.05 -10.71 17.80
C PRO A 287 18.73 -11.48 17.64
N SER A 288 17.58 -10.85 17.91
CA SER A 288 16.26 -11.49 17.79
C SER A 288 15.94 -11.90 16.35
N LEU A 289 16.51 -11.21 15.35
CA LEU A 289 16.39 -11.57 13.94
C LEU A 289 17.35 -12.71 13.56
N ALA A 290 18.45 -12.88 14.30
CA ALA A 290 19.47 -13.89 14.03
C ALA A 290 19.03 -15.30 14.47
N GLU A 291 18.00 -15.39 15.31
CA GLU A 291 17.34 -16.65 15.68
C GLU A 291 16.59 -17.28 14.50
N TYR A 292 16.18 -16.47 13.50
CA TYR A 292 15.46 -16.92 12.30
C TYR A 292 16.18 -16.47 11.01
N PRO A 293 17.42 -16.92 10.77
CA PRO A 293 18.28 -16.35 9.72
C PRO A 293 17.76 -16.63 8.29
N HIS A 294 16.96 -17.70 8.13
CA HIS A 294 16.27 -18.05 6.89
C HIS A 294 15.10 -17.10 6.57
N LEU A 295 14.46 -16.53 7.60
CA LEU A 295 13.34 -15.58 7.46
C LEU A 295 13.82 -14.12 7.34
N THR A 296 14.94 -13.80 7.99
CA THR A 296 15.43 -12.42 8.09
C THR A 296 16.47 -12.08 7.02
N GLY A 297 16.83 -13.05 6.17
CA GLY A 297 17.69 -12.85 4.99
C GLY A 297 19.19 -12.86 5.30
N LEU A 298 19.58 -13.30 6.50
CA LEU A 298 20.99 -13.53 6.86
C LEU A 298 21.62 -14.67 6.06
N ASP A 299 20.86 -15.75 5.84
CA ASP A 299 21.31 -16.95 5.13
C ASP A 299 20.92 -16.95 3.64
N ALA A 300 20.34 -15.86 3.12
CA ALA A 300 20.12 -15.79 1.69
C ALA A 300 21.50 -15.79 1.00
N PRO A 301 21.87 -16.82 0.22
CA PRO A 301 23.07 -16.73 -0.59
C PRO A 301 22.94 -15.45 -1.40
N ALA A 302 23.97 -14.59 -1.36
CA ALA A 302 24.07 -13.49 -2.30
C ALA A 302 23.78 -14.08 -3.68
N PRO A 303 22.88 -13.51 -4.50
CA PRO A 303 22.66 -14.04 -5.84
C PRO A 303 24.04 -14.10 -6.47
N GLU A 304 24.52 -15.32 -6.71
CA GLU A 304 25.81 -15.53 -7.36
C GLU A 304 25.67 -14.84 -8.71
N SER A 305 26.16 -13.60 -8.80
CA SER A 305 26.63 -13.09 -10.06
C SER A 305 27.66 -14.11 -10.47
N ARG A 306 27.28 -15.00 -11.40
CA ARG A 306 28.23 -15.79 -12.17
C ARG A 306 29.18 -14.78 -12.79
N ARG A 307 30.26 -14.46 -12.07
CA ARG A 307 31.49 -13.93 -12.62
C ARG A 307 32.04 -15.04 -13.50
N LYS A 308 31.52 -15.16 -14.72
CA LYS A 308 32.34 -15.64 -15.81
C LYS A 308 33.24 -14.47 -16.19
N ARG A 309 34.50 -14.67 -15.80
CA ARG A 309 35.68 -13.93 -16.23
C ARG A 309 35.67 -13.83 -17.77
N GLY A 310 35.86 -12.63 -18.31
CA GLY A 310 36.18 -12.44 -19.73
C GLY A 310 35.35 -11.39 -20.47
N SER A 311 35.65 -10.10 -20.24
CA SER A 311 35.96 -9.11 -21.28
C SER A 311 35.67 -7.69 -20.77
N THR A 312 36.73 -6.90 -20.74
CA THR A 312 36.73 -5.45 -20.62
C THR A 312 36.05 -4.83 -21.84
N VAL A 313 34.91 -4.15 -21.68
CA VAL A 313 34.53 -2.99 -22.51
C VAL A 313 33.65 -2.02 -21.71
N SER A 314 34.24 -0.87 -21.41
CA SER A 314 33.66 0.48 -21.26
C SER A 314 32.16 0.63 -21.00
N SER A 315 31.83 1.08 -19.79
CA SER A 315 30.64 1.85 -19.45
C SER A 315 30.47 3.02 -20.44
N GLY A 316 29.39 3.06 -21.23
CA GLY A 316 29.16 4.19 -22.14
C GLY A 316 28.07 4.05 -23.22
N ARG A 317 27.43 2.89 -23.42
CA ARG A 317 26.49 2.71 -24.56
C ARG A 317 25.06 2.27 -24.25
N ILE A 318 24.67 2.12 -22.98
CA ILE A 318 23.29 1.72 -22.65
C ILE A 318 22.28 2.89 -22.78
N LEU A 319 22.75 4.14 -22.79
CA LEU A 319 21.87 5.31 -22.97
C LEU A 319 21.55 5.64 -24.45
N PHE A 320 22.18 5.01 -25.44
CA PHE A 320 21.95 5.34 -26.85
C PHE A 320 20.89 4.45 -27.52
N VAL A 321 20.65 3.24 -27.00
CA VAL A 321 19.71 2.27 -27.62
C VAL A 321 18.25 2.61 -27.29
N LEU A 322 17.98 3.27 -26.16
CA LEU A 322 16.62 3.67 -25.77
C LEU A 322 16.09 4.91 -26.52
N SER A 323 16.97 5.72 -27.13
CA SER A 323 16.54 6.92 -27.88
C SER A 323 16.15 6.62 -29.34
N VAL A 324 16.67 5.53 -29.93
CA VAL A 324 16.36 5.15 -31.32
C VAL A 324 15.08 4.31 -31.42
N ALA A 325 14.75 3.54 -30.38
CA ALA A 325 13.51 2.75 -30.36
C ALA A 325 12.24 3.60 -30.21
N LEU A 326 12.33 4.80 -29.60
CA LEU A 326 11.17 5.69 -29.44
C LEU A 326 10.88 6.56 -30.67
N THR A 327 11.83 6.72 -31.61
CA THR A 327 11.63 7.52 -32.83
C THR A 327 11.03 6.73 -33.99
N VAL A 328 11.00 5.40 -33.92
CA VAL A 328 10.45 4.52 -34.97
C VAL A 328 8.94 4.26 -34.78
N LEU A 329 8.36 4.59 -33.63
CA LEU A 329 6.94 4.36 -33.31
C LEU A 329 6.02 5.59 -33.47
N GLN A 330 6.53 6.70 -34.00
CA GLN A 330 5.73 7.85 -34.42
C GLN A 330 5.93 8.14 -35.92
N LYS A 331 5.23 7.39 -36.77
CA LYS A 331 4.81 7.90 -38.09
C LYS A 331 3.32 7.58 -38.32
N PRO A 332 2.53 8.51 -38.87
CA PRO A 332 1.08 8.39 -38.93
C PRO A 332 0.60 7.56 -40.14
N LEU A 333 -0.59 6.98 -39.95
CA LEU A 333 -1.47 6.39 -40.95
C LEU A 333 -1.66 7.32 -42.17
N GLN A 334 -1.06 6.97 -43.31
CA GLN A 334 -1.55 7.35 -44.64
C GLN A 334 -1.21 6.23 -45.64
N SER A 335 -2.14 5.96 -46.56
CA SER A 335 -2.06 5.04 -47.71
C SER A 335 -2.38 3.56 -47.47
N ILE A 336 -3.68 3.25 -47.34
CA ILE A 336 -4.26 2.01 -47.87
C ILE A 336 -5.32 2.46 -48.89
N ASP A 337 -4.91 2.66 -50.15
CA ASP A 337 -5.84 2.75 -51.29
C ASP A 337 -5.21 2.34 -52.65
N GLU A 338 -4.04 1.68 -52.68
CA GLU A 338 -3.44 1.19 -53.94
C GLU A 338 -2.85 -0.22 -53.79
N VAL A 339 -3.68 -1.25 -53.59
CA VAL A 339 -3.37 -2.65 -53.97
C VAL A 339 -4.63 -3.43 -54.39
N MET A 340 -5.55 -2.80 -55.11
CA MET A 340 -6.68 -3.46 -55.78
C MET A 340 -6.92 -2.81 -57.17
N ALA A 341 -5.93 -2.91 -58.05
CA ALA A 341 -6.08 -2.78 -59.50
C ALA A 341 -5.20 -3.82 -60.20
#